data_AF-A0AAV2QEY4-F1
#
_entry.id   AF-A0AAV2QEY4-F1
#
_cell.length_a   1.000
_cell.length_b   1.000
_cell.length_c   1.000
_cell.angle_alpha   90.00
_cell.angle_beta   90.00
_cell.angle_gamma   90.00
#
_symmetry.space_group_name_H-M   'P 1'
#
loop_
_entity.id
_entity.type
_entity.pdbx_description
1 polymer ?
#
loop_
_entity_poly.entity_id
_entity_poly.type
_entity_poly.pdbx_seq_one_letter_code
_entity_poly.pdbx_strand_id
1 'polypeptide(L)'
;RFYFVSTADLLDILSNGNQPLQVKKHLTKLFDSLAGLKFTEGPDDPNACTAVGMHAKDGEYVPFQAEMKCVGAVEKWLMSVLQSMRITVRTFLTEAVAAYEDQPRDQWALKYPAQVALTGSQIWWV
;
A
#
# COMPACT_ATOMS: atom_id res chain seq x y z
N ARG A 1 -8.23 8.56 11.21
CA ARG A 1 -8.31 8.84 9.76
C ARG A 1 -9.73 9.12 9.28
N PHE A 2 -10.76 8.59 9.94
CA PHE A 2 -12.16 8.87 9.60
C PHE A 2 -12.63 10.32 9.82
N TYR A 3 -11.93 11.11 10.64
CA TYR A 3 -12.25 12.54 10.86
C TYR A 3 -12.10 13.44 9.62
N PHE A 4 -11.38 12.98 8.59
CA PHE A 4 -11.15 13.74 7.36
C PHE A 4 -12.13 13.38 6.23
N VAL A 5 -13.08 12.48 6.50
CA VAL A 5 -14.04 11.98 5.52
C VAL A 5 -15.42 12.55 5.85
N SER A 6 -16.23 12.83 4.82
CA SER A 6 -17.60 13.30 5.03
C SER A 6 -18.44 12.28 5.80
N THR A 7 -19.48 12.74 6.51
CA THR A 7 -20.38 11.84 7.26
C THR A 7 -21.03 10.80 6.34
N ALA A 8 -21.38 11.18 5.11
CA ALA A 8 -21.97 10.27 4.13
C ALA A 8 -20.98 9.17 3.70
N ASP A 9 -19.73 9.53 3.41
CA ASP A 9 -18.69 8.58 3.07
C ASP A 9 -18.35 7.66 4.26
N LEU A 10 -18.30 8.21 5.48
CA LEU A 10 -18.05 7.43 6.70
C LEU A 10 -19.12 6.35 6.87
N LEU A 11 -20.40 6.71 6.73
CA LEU A 11 -21.50 5.76 6.80
C LEU A 11 -21.39 4.72 5.69
N ASP A 12 -21.07 5.11 4.45
CA ASP A 12 -20.88 4.17 3.33
C ASP A 12 -19.73 3.17 3.62
N ILE A 13 -18.62 3.64 4.18
CA ILE A 13 -17.48 2.79 4.56
C ILE A 13 -17.88 1.80 5.67
N LEU A 14 -18.62 2.25 6.68
CA LEU A 14 -19.06 1.40 7.79
C LEU A 14 -20.11 0.37 7.34
N SER A 15 -21.09 0.79 6.53
CA SER A 15 -22.14 -0.08 5.98
C SER A 15 -21.58 -1.15 5.05
N ASN A 16 -20.56 -0.81 4.25
CA ASN A 16 -19.90 -1.74 3.33
C ASN A 16 -18.60 -2.33 3.87
N GLY A 17 -18.37 -2.27 5.19
CA GLY A 17 -17.09 -2.62 5.79
C GLY A 17 -16.62 -4.07 5.55
N ASN A 18 -17.56 -4.98 5.31
CA ASN A 18 -17.32 -6.38 4.99
C ASN A 18 -17.04 -6.63 3.48
N GLN A 19 -17.11 -5.59 2.65
CA GLN A 19 -16.90 -5.65 1.21
C GLN A 19 -15.73 -4.72 0.80
N PRO A 20 -14.47 -5.20 0.88
CA PRO A 20 -13.28 -4.38 0.60
C PRO A 20 -13.28 -3.72 -0.77
N LEU A 21 -13.87 -4.37 -1.77
CA LEU A 21 -14.02 -3.83 -3.13
C LEU A 21 -14.88 -2.56 -3.17
N GLN A 22 -15.94 -2.48 -2.34
CA GLN A 22 -16.78 -1.29 -2.23
C GLN A 22 -16.09 -0.17 -1.45
N VAL A 23 -15.28 -0.52 -0.44
CA VAL A 23 -14.50 0.44 0.35
C VAL A 23 -13.30 0.99 -0.44
N LYS A 24 -12.79 0.25 -1.44
CA LYS A 24 -11.65 0.65 -2.28
C LYS A 24 -11.76 2.07 -2.83
N LYS A 25 -12.96 2.51 -3.26
CA LYS A 25 -13.20 3.85 -3.82
C LYS A 25 -12.93 4.99 -2.83
N HIS A 26 -12.98 4.70 -1.53
CA HIS A 26 -12.75 5.67 -0.46
C HIS A 26 -11.30 5.73 0.03
N LEU A 27 -10.44 4.80 -0.41
CA LEU A 27 -9.06 4.73 0.07
C LEU A 27 -8.26 6.00 -0.21
N THR A 28 -8.53 6.67 -1.34
CA THR A 28 -7.90 7.94 -1.71
C THR A 28 -8.20 9.09 -0.75
N LYS A 29 -9.35 9.03 -0.07
CA LYS A 29 -9.78 9.98 0.97
C LYS A 29 -9.23 9.61 2.35
N LEU A 30 -8.97 8.32 2.58
CA LEU A 30 -8.47 7.81 3.87
C LEU A 30 -6.95 7.86 4.00
N PHE A 31 -6.23 7.82 2.87
CA PHE A 31 -4.77 7.74 2.80
C PHE A 31 -4.23 8.76 1.78
N ASP A 32 -3.24 9.55 2.19
CA ASP A 32 -2.67 10.57 1.32
C ASP A 32 -1.87 9.99 0.16
N SER A 33 -1.16 8.88 0.35
CA SER A 33 -0.27 8.31 -0.67
C SER A 33 -0.84 7.08 -1.38
N LEU A 34 -2.01 6.59 -0.98
CA LEU A 34 -2.62 5.38 -1.54
C LEU A 34 -3.74 5.75 -2.52
N ALA A 35 -3.59 5.37 -3.78
CA ALA A 35 -4.65 5.44 -4.78
C ALA A 35 -5.62 4.25 -4.67
N GLY A 36 -5.09 3.06 -4.39
CA GLY A 36 -5.89 1.86 -4.25
C GLY A 36 -5.07 0.61 -3.97
N LEU A 37 -5.77 -0.50 -3.76
CA LEU A 37 -5.18 -1.81 -3.55
C LEU A 37 -5.38 -2.71 -4.77
N LYS A 38 -4.39 -3.53 -5.06
CA LYS A 38 -4.47 -4.64 -5.99
C LYS A 38 -4.89 -5.89 -5.20
N PHE A 39 -6.02 -6.47 -5.60
CA PHE A 39 -6.53 -7.72 -5.04
C PHE A 39 -6.20 -8.87 -5.99
N THR A 40 -6.04 -10.09 -5.47
CA THR A 40 -5.87 -11.30 -6.28
C THR A 40 -7.18 -11.58 -7.05
N GLU A 41 -7.10 -11.83 -8.37
CA GLU A 41 -8.30 -12.02 -9.20
C GLU A 41 -8.96 -13.38 -8.96
N GLY A 42 -10.26 -13.35 -8.68
CA GLY A 42 -11.14 -14.51 -8.54
C GLY A 42 -12.56 -14.04 -8.19
N PRO A 43 -13.43 -13.74 -9.17
CA PRO A 43 -14.78 -13.21 -8.92
C PRO A 43 -15.70 -14.17 -8.15
N ASP A 44 -15.36 -15.47 -8.11
CA ASP A 44 -16.08 -16.52 -7.37
C ASP A 44 -15.32 -17.06 -6.14
N ASP A 45 -14.16 -16.48 -5.79
CA ASP A 45 -13.31 -17.01 -4.71
C ASP A 45 -13.54 -16.25 -3.38
N PRO A 46 -13.80 -16.93 -2.25
CA PRO A 46 -13.78 -16.32 -0.92
C PRO A 46 -12.46 -15.59 -0.57
N ASN A 47 -11.39 -15.74 -1.36
CA ASN A 47 -10.14 -15.00 -1.28
C ASN A 47 -10.09 -13.67 -2.06
N ALA A 48 -11.18 -13.21 -2.70
CA ALA A 48 -11.26 -11.90 -3.39
C ALA A 48 -10.96 -10.68 -2.49
N CYS A 49 -10.86 -10.90 -1.17
CA CYS A 49 -10.45 -9.90 -0.17
C CYS A 49 -8.93 -9.86 0.06
N THR A 50 -8.12 -10.62 -0.66
CA THR A 50 -6.67 -10.67 -0.45
C THR A 50 -5.97 -9.59 -1.26
N ALA A 51 -5.35 -8.63 -0.58
CA ALA A 51 -4.55 -7.57 -1.22
C ALA A 51 -3.09 -8.02 -1.36
N VAL A 52 -2.57 -7.89 -2.57
CA VAL A 52 -1.21 -8.31 -2.98
C VAL A 52 -0.27 -7.12 -3.21
N GLY A 53 -0.80 -5.91 -3.28
CA GLY A 53 -0.02 -4.71 -3.49
C GLY A 53 -0.85 -3.44 -3.45
N MET A 54 -0.17 -2.31 -3.60
CA MET A 54 -0.74 -0.98 -3.56
C MET A 54 -0.38 -0.17 -4.80
N HIS A 55 -1.28 0.73 -5.18
CA HIS A 55 -1.03 1.77 -6.17
C HIS A 55 -0.94 3.12 -5.46
N ALA A 56 0.08 3.90 -5.80
CA ALA A 56 0.23 5.29 -5.37
C ALA A 56 -0.54 6.24 -6.29
N LYS A 57 -0.73 7.49 -5.84
CA LYS A 57 -1.52 8.51 -6.57
C LYS A 57 -0.86 8.99 -7.86
N ASP A 58 0.45 8.84 -7.98
CA ASP A 58 1.26 9.08 -9.18
C ASP A 58 1.26 7.89 -10.15
N GLY A 59 0.59 6.79 -9.80
CA GLY A 59 0.45 5.60 -10.63
C GLY A 59 1.49 4.51 -10.34
N GLU A 60 2.44 4.74 -9.43
CA GLU A 60 3.43 3.71 -9.06
C GLU A 60 2.75 2.50 -8.41
N TYR A 61 3.14 1.30 -8.84
CA TYR A 61 2.70 0.05 -8.22
C TYR A 61 3.80 -0.50 -7.32
N VAL A 62 3.44 -0.83 -6.07
CA VAL A 62 4.33 -1.44 -5.10
C VAL A 62 3.72 -2.75 -4.61
N PRO A 63 4.35 -3.91 -4.85
CA PRO A 63 3.90 -5.18 -4.30
C PRO A 63 4.09 -5.21 -2.78
N PHE A 64 3.17 -5.82 -2.06
CA PHE A 64 3.36 -6.05 -0.63
C PHE A 64 4.36 -7.18 -0.39
N GLN A 65 5.10 -7.07 0.71
CA GLN A 65 6.03 -8.11 1.16
C GLN A 65 5.31 -9.43 1.51
N ALA A 66 4.06 -9.32 1.97
CA ALA A 66 3.20 -10.45 2.25
C ALA A 66 1.76 -10.13 1.84
N GLU A 67 1.06 -11.12 1.31
CA GLU A 67 -0.37 -11.02 1.04
C GLU A 67 -1.14 -10.76 2.33
N MET A 68 -2.16 -9.91 2.25
CA MET A 68 -2.97 -9.57 3.41
C MET A 68 -4.47 -9.67 3.12
N LYS A 69 -5.21 -10.27 4.04
CA LYS A 69 -6.65 -10.45 3.88
C LYS A 69 -7.41 -9.27 4.48
N CYS A 70 -8.24 -8.62 3.67
CA CYS A 70 -9.16 -7.57 4.10
C CYS A 70 -10.47 -8.18 4.61
N VAL A 71 -10.45 -8.82 5.78
CA VAL A 71 -11.62 -9.52 6.34
C VAL A 71 -11.99 -8.97 7.71
N GLY A 72 -13.29 -8.92 8.01
CA GLY A 72 -13.84 -8.47 9.28
C GLY A 72 -14.06 -6.96 9.34
N ALA A 73 -14.05 -6.40 10.55
CA ALA A 73 -14.35 -4.99 10.79
C ALA A 73 -13.43 -4.06 9.98
N VAL A 74 -14.04 -3.06 9.34
CA VAL A 74 -13.36 -2.17 8.39
C VAL A 74 -12.13 -1.48 8.96
N GLU A 75 -12.23 -1.01 10.19
CA GLU A 75 -11.12 -0.39 10.90
C GLU A 75 -9.95 -1.36 11.08
N LYS A 76 -10.22 -2.63 11.43
CA LYS A 76 -9.17 -3.61 11.69
C LYS A 76 -8.37 -3.89 10.42
N TRP A 77 -9.05 -4.17 9.30
CA TRP A 77 -8.32 -4.47 8.08
C TRP A 77 -7.68 -3.23 7.46
N LEU A 78 -8.25 -2.03 7.61
CA LEU A 78 -7.58 -0.78 7.20
C LEU A 78 -6.30 -0.52 8.00
N MET A 79 -6.29 -0.86 9.29
CA MET A 79 -5.07 -0.82 10.11
C MET A 79 -4.05 -1.86 9.65
N SER A 80 -4.49 -3.07 9.30
CA SER A 80 -3.61 -4.09 8.70
C SER A 80 -3.01 -3.62 7.38
N VAL A 81 -3.78 -2.98 6.50
CA VAL A 81 -3.27 -2.37 5.26
C VAL A 81 -2.17 -1.36 5.58
N LEU A 82 -2.43 -0.43 6.51
CA LEU A 82 -1.44 0.58 6.91
C LEU A 82 -0.15 -0.08 7.45
N GLN A 83 -0.28 -1.12 8.27
CA GLN A 83 0.87 -1.83 8.80
C GLN A 83 1.66 -2.52 7.67
N SER A 84 0.99 -3.19 6.74
CA SER A 84 1.63 -3.82 5.57
C SER A 84 2.34 -2.81 4.68
N MET A 85 1.75 -1.62 4.46
CA MET A 85 2.41 -0.53 3.73
C MET A 85 3.73 -0.12 4.40
N ARG A 86 3.71 0.09 5.73
CA ARG A 86 4.89 0.51 6.50
C ARG A 86 5.99 -0.55 6.48
N ILE A 87 5.62 -1.82 6.68
CA ILE A 87 6.56 -2.95 6.60
C ILE A 87 7.18 -3.01 5.21
N THR A 88 6.35 -2.94 4.16
CA THR A 88 6.79 -3.04 2.77
C THR A 88 7.82 -1.97 2.41
N VAL A 89 7.52 -0.70 2.70
CA VAL A 89 8.46 0.41 2.43
C VAL A 89 9.73 0.28 3.26
N ARG A 90 9.63 -0.11 4.54
CA ARG A 90 10.80 -0.31 5.41
C ARG A 90 11.72 -1.41 4.89
N THR A 91 11.15 -2.52 4.44
CA THR A 91 11.91 -3.65 3.87
C THR A 91 12.63 -3.20 2.61
N PHE A 92 11.91 -2.60 1.65
CA PHE A 92 12.53 -2.07 0.44
C PHE A 92 13.63 -1.06 0.73
N LEU A 93 13.45 -0.17 1.71
CA LEU A 93 14.48 0.81 2.09
C LEU A 93 15.72 0.14 2.67
N THR A 94 15.54 -0.88 3.51
CA THR A 94 16.66 -1.62 4.10
C THR A 94 17.45 -2.37 3.02
N GLU A 95 16.74 -3.01 2.09
CA GLU A 95 17.35 -3.68 0.93
C GLU A 95 18.06 -2.70 -0.01
N ALA A 96 17.43 -1.55 -0.30
CA ALA A 96 17.98 -0.54 -1.18
C ALA A 96 19.27 0.06 -0.61
N VAL A 97 19.28 0.40 0.69
CA VAL A 97 20.48 0.93 1.35
C VAL A 97 21.60 -0.10 1.36
N ALA A 98 21.31 -1.38 1.64
CA ALA A 98 22.33 -2.43 1.64
C ALA A 98 22.91 -2.69 0.24
N ALA A 99 22.09 -2.65 -0.82
CA ALA A 99 22.51 -2.96 -2.18
C ALA A 99 23.12 -1.77 -2.95
N TYR A 100 23.25 -0.60 -2.32
CA TYR A 100 23.64 0.64 -3.02
C TYR A 100 25.06 0.59 -3.60
N GLU A 101 26.02 0.04 -2.86
CA GLU A 101 27.42 -0.05 -3.32
C GLU A 101 27.66 -1.23 -4.28
N ASP A 102 26.77 -2.23 -4.27
CA ASP A 102 26.94 -3.48 -5.03
C ASP A 102 26.49 -3.37 -6.50
N GLN A 103 25.78 -2.30 -6.87
CA GLN A 103 25.14 -2.17 -8.18
C GLN A 103 25.42 -0.80 -8.81
N PRO A 104 25.51 -0.71 -10.16
CA PRO A 104 25.53 0.58 -10.85
C PRO A 104 24.30 1.43 -10.45
N ARG A 105 24.54 2.72 -10.19
CA ARG A 105 23.52 3.63 -9.64
C ARG A 105 22.24 3.70 -10.47
N ASP A 106 22.38 3.68 -11.79
CA ASP A 106 21.27 3.69 -12.75
C ASP A 106 20.39 2.44 -12.62
N GLN A 107 21.01 1.25 -12.52
CA GLN A 107 20.30 -0.01 -12.34
C GLN A 107 19.67 -0.10 -10.95
N TRP A 108 20.39 0.32 -9.92
CA TRP A 108 19.90 0.39 -8.55
C TRP A 108 18.67 1.30 -8.45
N ALA A 109 18.71 2.49 -9.04
CA ALA A 109 17.62 3.46 -8.97
C ALA A 109 16.32 2.98 -9.63
N LEU A 110 16.42 2.16 -10.69
CA LEU A 110 15.27 1.59 -11.40
C LEU A 110 14.70 0.34 -10.74
N LYS A 111 15.44 -0.28 -9.82
CA LYS A 111 15.05 -1.54 -9.15
C LYS A 111 14.08 -1.32 -7.98
N TYR A 112 14.20 -0.20 -7.27
CA TYR A 112 13.44 0.09 -6.06
C TYR A 112 12.34 1.13 -6.32
N PRO A 113 11.26 1.15 -5.51
CA PRO A 113 10.24 2.19 -5.60
C PRO A 113 10.85 3.59 -5.55
N ALA A 114 10.28 4.55 -6.27
CA ALA A 114 10.88 5.87 -6.50
C ALA A 114 11.23 6.59 -5.19
N GLN A 115 10.32 6.58 -4.21
CA GLN A 115 10.57 7.21 -2.90
C GLN A 115 11.69 6.48 -2.13
N VAL A 116 11.76 5.16 -2.24
CA VAL A 116 12.79 4.34 -1.62
C VAL A 116 14.16 4.64 -2.24
N ALA A 117 14.25 4.68 -3.57
CA ALA A 117 15.48 5.02 -4.28
C ALA A 117 15.96 6.45 -3.95
N LEU A 118 15.04 7.41 -3.86
CA LEU A 118 15.35 8.78 -3.45
C LEU A 118 15.90 8.83 -2.01
N THR A 119 15.22 8.18 -1.07
CA THR A 119 15.62 8.16 0.34
C THR A 119 16.96 7.43 0.53
N GLY A 120 17.13 6.28 -0.12
CA GLY A 120 18.40 5.54 -0.10
C GLY A 120 19.57 6.34 -0.67
N SER A 121 19.33 7.10 -1.74
CA SER A 121 20.33 8.03 -2.26
C SER A 121 20.68 9.10 -1.23
N GLN A 122 19.69 9.69 -0.55
CA GLN A 122 19.95 10.68 0.49
C GLN A 122 20.71 10.11 1.69
N ILE A 123 20.54 8.83 2.02
CA ILE A 123 21.29 8.20 3.12
C ILE A 123 22.77 8.05 2.77
N TRP A 124 23.09 7.64 1.55
CA TRP A 124 24.47 7.41 1.11
C TRP A 124 25.22 8.67 0.66
N TRP A 125 24.51 9.68 0.16
CA TRP A 125 25.11 10.92 -0.35
C TRP A 125 25.20 12.05 0.69
N VAL A 126 24.75 11.83 1.92
CA VAL A 126 25.00 12.73 3.06
C VAL A 126 26.40 12.47 3.60
#